data_AF-A0A1W6CSL9-F1
#
_entry.id   AF-A0A1W6CSL9-F1
#
_cell.length_a   1.000
_cell.length_b   1.000
_cell.length_c   1.000
_cell.angle_alpha   90.00
_cell.angle_beta   90.00
_cell.angle_gamma   90.00
#
_symmetry.space_group_name_H-M   'P 1'
#
loop_
_entity.id
_entity.type
_entity.pdbx_description
1 polymer ?
#
loop_
_entity_poly.entity_id
_entity_poly.type
_entity_poly.pdbx_seq_one_letter_code
_entity_poly.pdbx_strand_id
1 'polypeptide(L)'
;MTTFHRLLPALAVCLWLGGAWAADKPAPSSDNAYAAAKSAEIETLKVRASAHSAMGAGPILMEADDLLRRFRQAPAAEKASLRSQLDAALARAELELSRGR
;
A
#
# COMPACT_ATOMS: atom_id res chain seq x y z
N MET A 1 -1.10 -58.55 23.02
CA MET A 1 -0.90 -57.87 21.72
C MET A 1 -0.28 -56.51 21.97
N THR A 2 0.79 -56.22 21.25
CA THR A 2 1.84 -55.24 21.53
C THR A 2 1.57 -53.86 20.94
N THR A 3 2.15 -52.83 21.59
CA THR A 3 2.76 -51.62 21.00
C THR A 3 1.88 -50.58 20.28
N PHE A 4 1.44 -49.55 21.02
CA PHE A 4 1.03 -48.23 20.48
C PHE A 4 1.68 -47.04 21.22
N HIS A 5 2.93 -47.20 21.70
CA HIS A 5 3.65 -46.17 22.48
C HIS A 5 4.85 -45.54 21.75
N ARG A 6 4.82 -45.41 20.42
CA ARG A 6 5.99 -44.89 19.66
C ARG A 6 5.68 -43.84 18.58
N LEU A 7 4.55 -43.13 18.65
CA LEU A 7 4.24 -42.07 17.69
C LEU A 7 4.06 -40.67 18.30
N LEU A 8 4.30 -40.51 19.61
CA LEU A 8 4.17 -39.22 20.28
C LEU A 8 5.45 -38.36 20.39
N PRO A 9 6.71 -38.88 20.31
CA PRO A 9 7.86 -37.98 20.51
C PRO A 9 8.25 -37.20 19.24
N ALA A 10 7.79 -37.63 18.06
CA ALA A 10 8.18 -37.00 16.79
C ALA A 10 7.46 -35.66 16.54
N LEU A 11 6.25 -35.46 17.07
CA LEU A 11 5.47 -34.25 16.81
C LEU A 11 5.91 -33.05 17.68
N ALA A 12 6.58 -33.30 18.81
CA ALA A 12 7.03 -32.26 19.72
C ALA A 12 8.33 -31.56 19.25
N VAL A 13 9.16 -32.21 18.43
CA VAL A 13 10.41 -31.62 17.92
C VAL A 13 10.14 -30.63 16.77
N CYS A 14 9.11 -30.85 15.96
CA CYS A 14 8.76 -29.96 14.85
C CYS A 14 8.19 -28.60 15.32
N LEU A 15 7.64 -28.52 16.53
CA LEU A 15 7.14 -27.27 17.12
C LEU A 15 8.25 -26.41 17.74
N TRP A 16 9.43 -26.98 18.00
CA TRP A 16 10.57 -26.24 18.57
C TRP A 16 11.52 -25.66 17.52
N LEU A 17 11.50 -26.15 16.27
CA LEU A 17 12.34 -25.61 15.18
C LEU A 17 11.69 -24.47 14.38
N GLY A 18 10.41 -24.17 14.60
CA GLY A 18 9.71 -23.10 13.87
C GLY A 18 9.94 -21.68 14.39
N GLY A 19 10.65 -21.53 15.51
CA GLY A 19 10.78 -20.26 16.23
C GLY A 19 11.89 -19.32 15.76
N ALA A 20 12.63 -19.64 14.69
CA ALA A 20 13.89 -18.94 14.38
C ALA A 20 13.89 -18.10 13.09
N TRP A 21 12.80 -18.02 12.32
CA TRP A 21 12.71 -17.15 11.13
C TRP A 21 11.42 -16.31 11.11
N ALA A 22 11.11 -15.62 12.19
CA ALA A 22 10.43 -14.32 12.06
C ALA A 22 11.51 -13.25 12.22
N ALA A 23 12.44 -13.26 11.26
CA ALA A 23 13.35 -12.17 11.01
C ALA A 23 12.50 -10.89 10.97
N ASP A 24 12.75 -10.01 11.94
CA ASP A 24 12.90 -8.57 11.75
C ASP A 24 12.10 -8.07 10.53
N LYS A 25 10.77 -8.13 10.61
CA LYS A 25 9.95 -7.45 9.64
C LYS A 25 10.01 -6.01 10.13
N PRO A 26 10.76 -5.09 9.49
CA PRO A 26 10.69 -3.70 9.87
C PRO A 26 9.20 -3.36 9.77
N ALA A 27 8.62 -2.92 10.88
CA ALA A 27 7.26 -2.37 10.86
C ALA A 27 7.22 -1.43 9.65
N PRO A 28 6.23 -1.57 8.74
CA PRO A 28 6.24 -0.81 7.50
C PRO A 28 6.41 0.65 7.89
N SER A 29 7.50 1.26 7.44
CA SER A 29 7.75 2.69 7.67
C SER A 29 6.45 3.42 7.37
N SER A 30 6.02 4.34 8.22
CA SER A 30 4.75 5.07 8.06
C SER A 30 4.61 5.68 6.66
N ASP A 31 5.75 5.97 6.02
CA ASP A 31 5.83 6.40 4.63
C ASP A 31 5.45 5.31 3.62
N ASN A 32 5.86 4.06 3.83
CA ASN A 32 5.49 2.94 2.97
C ASN A 32 4.00 2.61 3.08
N ALA A 33 3.45 2.63 4.29
CA ALA A 33 2.02 2.47 4.50
C ALA A 33 1.22 3.58 3.81
N TYR A 34 1.68 4.83 3.95
CA TYR A 34 1.10 5.98 3.25
C TYR A 34 1.19 5.82 1.73
N ALA A 35 2.36 5.46 1.18
CA ALA A 35 2.56 5.30 -0.26
C ALA A 35 1.73 4.15 -0.85
N ALA A 36 1.49 3.08 -0.09
CA ALA A 36 0.62 1.98 -0.49
C ALA A 36 -0.84 2.43 -0.53
N ALA A 37 -1.31 3.13 0.52
CA ALA A 37 -2.66 3.66 0.58
C ALA A 37 -2.94 4.62 -0.58
N LYS A 38 -2.02 5.56 -0.85
CA LYS A 38 -2.17 6.52 -1.95
C LYS A 38 -2.11 5.87 -3.32
N SER A 39 -1.32 4.81 -3.50
CA SER A 39 -1.36 4.02 -4.74
C SER A 39 -2.74 3.40 -4.98
N ALA A 40 -3.34 2.81 -3.94
CA ALA A 40 -4.67 2.20 -4.06
C ALA A 40 -5.76 3.25 -4.35
N GLU A 41 -5.64 4.43 -3.74
CA GLU A 41 -6.53 5.56 -3.98
C GLU A 41 -6.47 6.04 -5.44
N ILE A 42 -5.26 6.27 -5.98
CA ILE A 42 -5.06 6.65 -7.38
C ILE A 42 -5.70 5.64 -8.33
N GLU A 43 -5.45 4.34 -8.13
CA GLU A 43 -6.01 3.29 -8.98
C GLU A 43 -7.54 3.26 -8.90
N THR A 44 -8.11 3.45 -7.72
CA THR A 44 -9.57 3.55 -7.54
C THR A 44 -10.16 4.73 -8.32
N LEU A 45 -9.48 5.88 -8.29
CA LEU A 45 -9.92 7.08 -9.01
C LEU A 45 -9.74 6.92 -10.52
N LYS A 46 -8.67 6.27 -11.00
CA LYS A 46 -8.51 5.93 -12.42
C LYS A 46 -9.62 5.02 -12.93
N VAL A 47 -9.97 3.99 -12.18
CA VAL A 47 -11.11 3.12 -12.51
C VAL A 47 -12.40 3.94 -12.58
N ARG A 48 -12.63 4.82 -11.60
CA ARG A 48 -13.81 5.69 -11.61
C ARG A 48 -13.84 6.66 -12.80
N ALA A 49 -12.68 7.21 -13.16
CA ALA A 49 -12.50 8.09 -14.33
C ALA A 49 -12.72 7.37 -15.66
N SER A 50 -12.43 6.06 -15.72
CA SER A 50 -12.76 5.24 -16.90
C SER A 50 -14.26 4.94 -16.98
N ALA A 51 -14.94 4.82 -15.84
CA ALA A 51 -16.37 4.54 -15.77
C ALA A 51 -17.26 5.78 -16.01
N HIS A 52 -16.78 6.97 -15.65
CA HIS A 52 -17.45 8.24 -15.87
C HIS A 52 -16.48 9.11 -16.65
N SER A 53 -16.78 9.42 -17.92
CA SER A 53 -15.91 10.14 -18.86
C SER A 53 -15.62 11.59 -18.40
N ALA A 54 -14.91 11.74 -17.29
CA ALA A 54 -14.52 13.01 -16.70
C ALA A 54 -13.23 13.47 -17.39
N MET A 55 -13.38 14.27 -18.44
CA MET A 55 -12.27 14.76 -19.27
C MET A 55 -11.19 15.53 -18.48
N GLY A 56 -11.52 16.09 -17.30
CA GLY A 56 -10.59 16.86 -16.47
C GLY A 56 -9.75 16.06 -15.47
N ALA A 57 -10.13 14.81 -15.15
CA ALA A 57 -9.49 14.05 -14.06
C ALA A 57 -8.17 13.39 -14.48
N GLY A 58 -8.00 13.06 -15.76
CA GLY A 58 -6.83 12.32 -16.27
C GLY A 58 -5.49 13.02 -16.00
N PRO A 59 -5.31 14.30 -16.37
CA PRO A 59 -4.07 15.03 -16.10
C PRO A 59 -3.74 15.13 -14.60
N ILE A 60 -4.75 15.27 -13.74
CA ILE A 60 -4.57 15.38 -12.29
C ILE A 60 -4.13 14.03 -11.69
N LEU A 61 -4.68 12.92 -12.19
CA LEU A 61 -4.26 11.57 -11.76
C LEU A 61 -2.82 11.26 -12.20
N MET A 62 -2.40 11.75 -13.37
CA MET A 62 -1.01 11.63 -13.82
C MET A 62 -0.06 12.47 -12.95
N GLU A 63 -0.47 13.67 -12.53
CA GLU A 63 0.26 14.49 -11.55
C GLU A 63 0.40 13.75 -10.21
N ALA A 64 -0.68 13.13 -9.72
CA ALA A 64 -0.68 12.35 -8.48
C ALA A 64 0.27 11.14 -8.55
N ASP A 65 0.33 10.42 -9.68
CA ASP A 65 1.29 9.34 -9.89
C ASP A 65 2.75 9.83 -9.85
N ASP A 66 3.04 10.97 -10.48
CA ASP A 66 4.39 11.54 -10.46
C ASP A 66 4.78 12.00 -9.05
N LEU A 67 3.87 12.64 -8.32
CA LEU A 67 4.07 13.02 -6.92
C LEU A 67 4.30 11.80 -6.02
N LEU A 68 3.55 10.71 -6.23
CA LEU A 68 3.75 9.47 -5.49
C LEU A 68 5.10 8.82 -5.81
N ARG A 69 5.53 8.84 -7.08
CA ARG A 69 6.85 8.38 -7.49
C ARG A 69 7.96 9.19 -6.82
N ARG A 70 7.84 10.53 -6.82
CA ARG A 70 8.77 11.41 -6.11
C ARG A 70 8.77 11.15 -4.61
N PHE A 71 7.60 10.99 -3.99
CA PHE A 71 7.47 10.69 -2.55
C PHE A 71 8.22 9.41 -2.15
N ARG A 72 8.18 8.37 -3.00
CA ARG A 72 8.91 7.11 -2.78
C ARG A 72 10.43 7.28 -2.85
N GLN A 73 10.91 8.20 -3.68
CA GLN A 73 12.33 8.43 -3.95
C GLN A 73 12.93 9.57 -3.10
N ALA A 74 12.09 10.42 -2.53
CA ALA A 74 12.51 11.64 -1.86
C ALA A 74 13.12 11.40 -0.47
N PRO A 75 14.07 12.25 -0.06
CA PRO A 75 14.59 12.25 1.30
C PRO A 75 13.51 12.69 2.30
N ALA A 76 13.65 12.28 3.57
CA ALA A 76 12.65 12.52 4.62
C ALA A 76 12.26 14.01 4.78
N ALA A 77 13.20 14.94 4.54
CA ALA A 77 12.96 16.38 4.64
C ALA A 77 11.91 16.89 3.64
N GLU A 78 11.81 16.27 2.46
CA GLU A 78 10.87 16.68 1.40
C GLU A 78 9.53 15.95 1.46
N LYS A 79 9.48 14.81 2.19
CA LYS A 79 8.29 13.95 2.25
C LYS A 79 7.06 14.64 2.81
N ALA A 80 7.21 15.53 3.79
CA ALA A 80 6.07 16.26 4.34
C ALA A 80 5.40 17.17 3.28
N SER A 81 6.20 17.88 2.48
CA SER A 81 5.69 18.72 1.39
C SER A 81 5.04 17.86 0.30
N LEU A 82 5.69 16.76 -0.10
CA LEU A 82 5.15 15.85 -1.10
C LEU A 82 3.85 15.16 -0.64
N ARG A 83 3.69 14.87 0.66
CA ARG A 83 2.41 14.40 1.21
C ARG A 83 1.29 15.40 0.94
N SER A 84 1.50 16.65 1.35
CA SER A 84 0.48 17.69 1.19
C SER A 84 0.10 17.93 -0.28
N GLN A 85 1.09 17.90 -1.18
CA GLN A 85 0.86 18.05 -2.62
C GLN A 85 0.08 16.87 -3.19
N LEU A 86 0.41 15.64 -2.78
CA LEU A 86 -0.28 14.43 -3.21
C LEU A 86 -1.74 14.41 -2.72
N ASP A 87 -1.97 14.75 -1.45
CA ASP A 87 -3.31 14.87 -0.87
C ASP A 87 -4.15 15.92 -1.61
N ALA A 88 -3.55 17.08 -1.92
CA ALA A 88 -4.22 18.14 -2.68
C ALA A 88 -4.52 17.72 -4.14
N ALA A 89 -3.63 16.97 -4.79
CA ALA A 89 -3.86 16.44 -6.13
C ALA A 89 -5.02 15.43 -6.14
N LEU A 90 -5.07 14.54 -5.16
CA LEU A 90 -6.14 13.54 -5.04
C LEU A 90 -7.49 14.18 -4.75
N ALA A 91 -7.54 15.15 -3.83
CA ALA A 91 -8.76 15.91 -3.57
C ALA A 91 -9.27 16.65 -4.83
N ARG A 92 -8.37 17.23 -5.65
CA ARG A 92 -8.73 17.84 -6.94
C ARG A 92 -9.27 16.80 -7.92
N ALA A 93 -8.64 15.63 -8.02
CA ALA A 93 -9.10 14.56 -8.90
C ALA A 93 -10.49 14.05 -8.48
N GLU A 94 -10.74 13.89 -7.18
CA GLU A 94 -12.05 13.53 -6.65
C GLU A 94 -13.12 14.58 -6.96
N LEU A 95 -12.79 15.87 -6.82
CA LEU A 95 -13.69 16.96 -7.16
C LEU A 95 -14.07 16.93 -8.65
N GLU A 96 -13.09 16.76 -9.54
CA GLU A 96 -13.36 16.68 -10.98
C GLU A 96 -14.19 15.44 -11.34
N LEU A 97 -13.93 14.29 -10.72
CA LEU A 97 -14.76 13.11 -10.89
C LEU A 97 -16.17 13.28 -10.35
N SER A 98 -16.33 14.06 -9.28
CA SER A 98 -17.65 14.36 -8.72
C SER A 98 -18.47 15.29 -9.62
N ARG A 99 -17.82 16.18 -10.37
CA ARG A 99 -18.44 17.11 -11.34
C ARG A 99 -18.89 16.44 -12.64
N GLY A 100 -18.24 15.33 -13.02
CA GLY A 100 -18.58 14.57 -14.23
C GLY A 100 -19.70 13.55 -14.07
N ARG A 101 -20.35 13.49 -12.89
CA ARG A 101 -21.56 12.69 -12.63
C ARG A 101 -22.81 13.54 -12.80
#